data_AF-A0ABD6EDW4-F1
#
_entry.id   AF-A0ABD6EDW4-F1
#
_cell.length_a   1.000
_cell.length_b   1.000
_cell.length_c   1.000
_cell.angle_alpha   90.00
_cell.angle_beta   90.00
_cell.angle_gamma   90.00
#
_symmetry.space_group_name_H-M   'P 1'
#
loop_
_entity.id
_entity.type
_entity.pdbx_description
1 polymer ?
#
loop_
_entity_poly.entity_id
_entity_poly.type
_entity_poly.pdbx_seq_one_letter_code
_entity_poly.pdbx_strand_id
1 'polypeptide(L)'
;MNSCNILVPFTRREWKFVTNHFRSDELDDLTLVVNILATWRTRVYRSLHVGADISEMLLSAILADRRTDRSDSLAMRQLHMIYATAIIRTSNEQEAAKKNKIIEMRIRCVSVAGPKSVAEEGSRPAAIRAASPLHNERSHTQREANFDPNSLC
;
A
#
# COMPACT_ATOMS: atom_id res chain seq x y z
N MET A 1 20.99 6.03 11.64
CA MET A 1 19.62 5.49 11.60
C MET A 1 18.90 6.19 10.46
N ASN A 2 18.61 5.46 9.39
CA ASN A 2 17.98 6.03 8.20
C ASN A 2 16.46 6.03 8.40
N SER A 3 15.93 7.08 9.02
CA SER A 3 14.49 7.28 9.12
C SER A 3 13.96 7.54 7.71
N CYS A 4 13.24 6.56 7.15
CA CYS A 4 12.55 6.74 5.88
C CYS A 4 11.41 7.73 6.11
N ASN A 5 11.65 9.02 5.84
CA ASN A 5 10.65 10.07 5.99
C ASN A 5 9.52 9.80 4.98
N ILE A 6 8.40 9.29 5.47
CA ILE A 6 7.18 9.08 4.67
C ILE A 6 6.61 10.45 4.36
N LEU A 7 6.71 10.85 3.09
CA LEU A 7 6.19 12.12 2.61
C LEU A 7 4.69 11.95 2.31
N VAL A 8 3.84 12.61 3.11
CA VAL A 8 2.38 12.56 2.93
C VAL A 8 1.94 13.77 2.08
N PRO A 9 1.34 13.57 0.88
CA PRO A 9 1.00 14.66 -0.03
C PRO A 9 -0.23 15.47 0.40
N PHE A 10 -0.95 15.03 1.43
CA PHE A 10 -2.29 15.53 1.74
C PHE A 10 -2.44 15.95 3.20
N THR A 11 -3.39 16.86 3.43
CA THR A 11 -3.88 17.17 4.77
C THR A 11 -5.02 16.25 5.16
N ARG A 12 -5.31 16.13 6.46
CA ARG A 12 -6.48 15.36 6.95
C ARG A 12 -7.80 15.87 6.37
N ARG A 13 -7.92 17.17 6.12
CA ARG A 13 -9.13 17.80 5.55
C ARG A 13 -9.31 17.42 4.09
N GLU A 14 -8.25 17.51 3.30
CA GLU A 14 -8.26 17.09 1.89
C GLU A 14 -8.59 15.61 1.75
N TRP A 15 -7.94 14.76 2.55
CA TRP A 15 -8.23 13.33 2.58
C TRP A 15 -9.71 13.05 2.86
N LYS A 16 -10.25 13.66 3.92
CA LYS A 16 -11.67 13.53 4.28
C LYS A 16 -12.60 13.99 3.16
N PHE A 17 -12.27 15.11 2.51
CA PHE A 17 -13.08 15.62 1.40
C PHE A 17 -13.08 14.63 0.23
N VAL A 18 -11.89 14.19 -0.20
CA VAL A 18 -11.72 13.23 -1.30
C VAL A 18 -12.48 11.95 -1.00
N THR A 19 -12.34 11.35 0.19
CA THR A 19 -13.03 10.09 0.50
C THR A 19 -14.55 10.22 0.54
N ASN A 20 -15.07 11.38 0.94
CA ASN A 20 -16.52 11.61 1.03
C ASN A 20 -17.16 11.86 -0.33
N HIS A 21 -16.44 12.55 -1.23
CA HIS A 21 -17.00 13.01 -2.52
C HIS A 21 -16.42 12.27 -3.73
N PHE A 22 -15.57 11.26 -3.53
CA PHE A 22 -14.96 10.47 -4.60
C PHE A 22 -15.98 9.87 -5.58
N ARG A 23 -17.17 9.55 -5.07
CA ARG A 23 -18.28 8.95 -5.81
C ARG A 23 -19.46 9.91 -5.94
N SER A 24 -19.23 11.21 -5.78
CA SER A 24 -20.31 12.20 -5.93
C SER A 24 -20.79 12.20 -7.38
N ASP A 25 -22.11 12.28 -7.54
CA ASP A 25 -22.71 12.49 -8.86
C ASP A 25 -22.68 13.96 -9.28
N GLU A 26 -22.49 14.87 -8.32
CA GLU A 26 -22.35 16.30 -8.56
C GLU A 26 -21.02 16.62 -9.24
N LEU A 27 -21.09 17.30 -10.38
CA LEU A 27 -19.91 17.62 -11.19
C LEU A 27 -18.94 18.56 -10.48
N ASP A 28 -19.45 19.48 -9.68
CA ASP A 28 -18.63 20.47 -8.96
C ASP A 28 -17.81 19.80 -7.85
N ASP A 29 -18.44 18.91 -7.09
CA ASP A 29 -17.76 18.08 -6.09
C ASP A 29 -16.65 17.24 -6.73
N LEU A 30 -16.98 16.57 -7.84
CA LEU A 30 -16.03 15.69 -8.52
C LEU A 30 -14.87 16.49 -9.14
N THR A 31 -15.15 17.68 -9.65
CA THR A 31 -14.13 18.63 -10.13
C THR A 31 -13.20 19.04 -8.99
N LEU A 32 -13.74 19.34 -7.82
CA LEU A 32 -12.94 19.71 -6.65
C LEU A 32 -12.08 18.53 -6.17
N VAL A 33 -12.61 17.30 -6.19
CA VAL A 33 -11.83 16.09 -5.89
C VAL A 33 -10.64 15.94 -6.83
N VAL A 34 -10.85 16.08 -8.15
CA VAL A 34 -9.77 16.00 -9.14
C VAL A 34 -8.71 17.06 -8.91
N ASN A 35 -9.12 18.30 -8.63
CA ASN A 35 -8.18 19.39 -8.34
C ASN A 35 -7.35 19.13 -7.08
N ILE A 36 -7.94 18.54 -6.04
CA ILE A 36 -7.22 18.14 -4.82
C ILE A 36 -6.19 17.05 -5.15
N LEU A 37 -6.57 16.02 -5.90
CA LEU A 37 -5.64 14.95 -6.30
C LEU A 37 -4.50 15.47 -7.19
N ALA A 38 -4.79 16.39 -8.12
CA ALA A 38 -3.77 17.06 -8.92
C ALA A 38 -2.80 17.86 -8.03
N THR A 39 -3.31 18.52 -6.99
CA THR A 39 -2.50 19.23 -5.99
C THR A 39 -1.62 18.29 -5.18
N TRP A 40 -2.09 17.09 -4.86
CA TRP A 40 -1.24 16.07 -4.22
C TRP A 40 -0.07 15.70 -5.13
N ARG A 41 -0.30 15.55 -6.43
CA ARG A 41 0.76 15.28 -7.41
C ARG A 41 1.78 16.41 -7.47
N THR A 42 1.37 17.67 -7.45
CA THR A 42 2.34 18.80 -7.50
C THR A 42 3.24 18.86 -6.26
N ARG A 43 2.74 18.42 -5.09
CA ARG A 43 3.52 18.40 -3.84
C ARG A 43 4.62 17.34 -3.82
N VAL A 44 4.40 16.21 -4.47
CA VAL A 44 5.26 15.02 -4.33
C VAL A 44 5.77 14.45 -5.66
N TYR A 45 5.42 15.12 -6.76
CA TYR A 45 5.78 14.82 -8.14
C TYR A 45 5.67 13.33 -8.49
N ARG A 46 6.79 12.61 -8.54
CA ARG A 46 6.86 11.17 -8.91
C ARG A 46 6.65 10.21 -7.74
N SER A 47 6.57 10.72 -6.51
CA SER A 47 6.42 9.91 -5.30
C SER A 47 4.96 9.76 -4.87
N LEU A 48 4.00 10.22 -5.68
CA LEU A 48 2.59 10.03 -5.37
C LEU A 48 2.24 8.55 -5.43
N HIS A 49 1.45 8.09 -4.44
CA HIS A 49 0.95 6.72 -4.44
C HIS A 49 0.18 6.45 -5.74
N VAL A 50 0.52 5.35 -6.40
CA VAL A 50 -0.05 4.94 -7.70
C VAL A 50 -1.58 4.95 -7.74
N GLY A 51 -2.22 4.53 -6.64
CA GLY A 51 -3.67 4.54 -6.53
C GLY A 51 -4.28 5.95 -6.61
N ALA A 52 -3.61 6.96 -6.05
CA ALA A 52 -4.08 8.34 -6.15
C ALA A 52 -3.84 8.90 -7.56
N ASP A 53 -2.73 8.54 -8.20
CA ASP A 53 -2.43 8.92 -9.59
C ASP A 53 -3.45 8.37 -10.58
N ILE A 54 -3.74 7.07 -10.49
CA ILE A 54 -4.77 6.41 -11.31
C ILE A 54 -6.16 6.98 -11.04
N SER A 55 -6.49 7.23 -9.77
CA SER A 55 -7.79 7.77 -9.38
C SER A 55 -8.03 9.14 -10.01
N GLU A 56 -7.02 10.00 -10.05
CA GLU A 56 -7.12 11.32 -10.69
C GLU A 56 -7.37 11.22 -12.20
N MET A 57 -6.66 10.32 -12.90
CA MET A 57 -6.88 10.09 -14.33
C MET A 57 -8.29 9.57 -14.62
N LEU A 58 -8.76 8.58 -13.85
CA LEU A 58 -10.10 7.99 -14.06
C LEU A 58 -11.20 9.01 -13.80
N LEU A 59 -11.11 9.77 -12.72
CA LEU A 59 -12.08 10.82 -12.41
C LEU A 59 -12.06 11.95 -13.46
N SER A 60 -10.87 12.31 -13.97
CA SER A 60 -10.75 13.27 -15.06
C SER A 60 -11.41 12.76 -16.35
N ALA A 61 -11.28 11.47 -16.65
CA ALA A 61 -11.96 10.84 -17.79
C ALA A 61 -13.48 10.89 -17.63
N ILE A 62 -13.99 10.56 -16.44
CA ILE A 62 -15.44 10.59 -16.13
C ILE A 62 -15.98 12.02 -16.21
N LEU A 63 -15.25 13.01 -15.68
CA LEU A 63 -15.63 14.43 -15.79
C LEU A 63 -15.67 14.89 -17.25
N ALA A 64 -14.66 14.51 -18.04
CA ALA A 64 -14.62 14.83 -19.45
C ALA A 64 -15.80 14.19 -20.20
N ASP A 65 -16.13 12.93 -19.90
CA ASP A 65 -17.27 12.21 -20.48
C ASP A 65 -18.59 12.94 -20.22
N ARG A 66 -18.82 13.30 -18.95
CA ARG A 66 -20.04 14.02 -18.53
C ARG A 66 -20.16 15.42 -19.12
N ARG A 67 -19.05 16.05 -19.53
CA ARG A 67 -19.02 17.38 -20.15
C ARG A 67 -18.97 17.36 -21.68
N THR A 68 -18.70 16.20 -22.28
CA THR A 68 -18.50 16.10 -23.72
C THR A 68 -19.84 16.04 -24.45
N ASP A 69 -20.03 16.94 -25.42
CA ASP A 69 -21.11 16.78 -26.39
C ASP A 69 -20.75 15.65 -27.37
N ARG A 70 -21.62 14.64 -27.45
CA ARG A 70 -21.44 13.49 -28.34
C ARG A 70 -21.50 13.85 -29.82
N SER A 71 -22.05 15.02 -30.16
CA SER A 71 -22.07 15.52 -31.53
C SER A 71 -20.70 16.08 -31.96
N ASP A 72 -19.84 16.46 -31.02
CA ASP A 72 -18.50 16.96 -31.29
C ASP A 72 -17.51 15.79 -31.44
N SER A 73 -17.19 15.49 -32.71
CA SER A 73 -16.24 14.43 -33.07
C SER A 73 -14.82 14.64 -32.51
N LEU A 74 -14.37 15.89 -32.33
CA LEU A 74 -13.05 16.18 -31.78
C LEU A 74 -13.05 15.93 -30.27
N ALA A 75 -14.07 16.41 -29.56
CA ALA A 75 -14.22 16.18 -28.14
C ALA A 75 -14.34 14.68 -27.82
N MET A 76 -15.11 13.93 -28.61
CA MET A 76 -15.20 12.46 -28.49
C MET A 76 -13.85 11.77 -28.70
N ARG A 77 -13.04 12.23 -29.66
CA ARG A 77 -11.69 11.67 -29.87
C ARG A 77 -10.76 11.96 -28.69
N GLN A 78 -10.82 13.17 -28.14
CA GLN A 78 -10.06 13.53 -26.94
C GLN A 78 -10.48 12.67 -25.74
N LEU A 79 -11.78 12.48 -25.55
CA LEU A 79 -12.33 11.63 -24.50
C LEU A 79 -11.80 10.19 -24.59
N HIS A 80 -11.81 9.59 -25.79
CA HIS A 80 -11.26 8.26 -26.02
C HIS A 80 -9.76 8.18 -25.68
N MET A 81 -8.98 9.22 -25.99
CA MET A 81 -7.55 9.27 -25.65
C MET A 81 -7.32 9.32 -24.13
N ILE A 82 -8.13 10.08 -23.40
CA ILE A 82 -8.05 10.16 -21.94
C ILE A 82 -8.36 8.80 -21.32
N TYR A 83 -9.46 8.16 -21.73
CA TYR A 83 -9.81 6.82 -21.25
C TYR A 83 -8.75 5.78 -21.59
N ALA A 84 -8.23 5.76 -22.84
CA ALA A 84 -7.19 4.84 -23.24
C ALA A 84 -5.93 4.97 -22.37
N THR A 85 -5.52 6.21 -22.08
CA THR A 85 -4.37 6.50 -21.21
C THR A 85 -4.59 5.97 -19.79
N ALA A 86 -5.78 6.19 -19.22
CA ALA A 86 -6.13 5.73 -17.88
C ALA A 86 -6.16 4.20 -17.79
N ILE A 87 -6.70 3.52 -18.81
CA ILE A 87 -6.75 2.06 -18.89
C ILE A 87 -5.33 1.48 -18.95
N ILE A 88 -4.49 1.99 -19.85
CA ILE A 88 -3.10 1.51 -20.02
C ILE A 88 -2.32 1.64 -18.71
N ARG A 89 -2.40 2.81 -18.05
CA ARG A 89 -1.76 3.04 -16.74
C ARG A 89 -2.24 2.02 -15.70
N THR A 90 -3.55 1.81 -15.60
CA THR A 90 -4.13 0.86 -14.64
C THR A 90 -3.68 -0.58 -14.91
N SER A 91 -3.70 -1.02 -16.16
CA SER A 91 -3.27 -2.37 -16.54
C SER A 91 -1.79 -2.62 -16.24
N ASN A 92 -0.92 -1.65 -16.53
CA ASN A 92 0.51 -1.77 -16.26
C ASN A 92 0.79 -1.96 -14.76
N GLU A 93 0.08 -1.24 -13.90
CA GLU A 93 0.26 -1.32 -12.45
C GLU A 93 -0.27 -2.64 -11.87
N GLN A 94 -1.37 -3.18 -12.43
CA GLN A 94 -1.82 -4.53 -12.08
C GLN A 94 -0.78 -5.59 -12.44
N GLU A 95 -0.16 -5.49 -13.62
CA GLU A 95 0.90 -6.42 -14.03
C GLU A 95 2.16 -6.29 -13.16
N ALA A 96 2.55 -5.06 -12.79
CA ALA A 96 3.65 -4.84 -11.85
C ALA A 96 3.37 -5.47 -10.47
N ALA A 97 2.14 -5.28 -9.95
CA ALA A 97 1.72 -5.87 -8.68
C ALA A 97 1.75 -7.41 -8.71
N LYS A 98 1.34 -8.04 -9.82
CA LYS A 98 1.41 -9.50 -10.01
C LYS A 98 2.85 -10.00 -10.03
N LYS A 99 3.74 -9.32 -10.76
CA LYS A 99 5.17 -9.66 -10.82
C LYS A 99 5.84 -9.58 -9.45
N ASN A 100 5.53 -8.54 -8.66
CA ASN A 100 6.05 -8.39 -7.31
C ASN A 100 5.62 -9.54 -6.39
N LYS A 101 4.35 -9.99 -6.46
CA LYS A 101 3.90 -11.17 -5.71
C LYS A 101 4.66 -12.44 -6.08
N ILE A 102 4.95 -12.65 -7.37
CA ILE A 102 5.75 -13.80 -7.84
C ILE A 102 7.18 -13.74 -7.30
N ILE A 103 7.80 -12.55 -7.31
CA ILE A 103 9.15 -12.35 -6.77
C ILE A 103 9.16 -12.58 -5.25
N GLU A 104 8.20 -12.02 -4.51
CA GLU A 104 8.06 -12.27 -3.06
C GLU A 104 7.86 -13.76 -2.75
N MET A 105 7.04 -14.46 -3.54
CA MET A 105 6.87 -15.91 -3.41
C MET A 105 8.19 -16.65 -3.67
N ARG A 106 8.95 -16.28 -4.72
CA ARG A 106 10.25 -16.90 -5.04
C ARG A 106 11.29 -16.64 -3.96
N ILE A 107 11.41 -15.41 -3.44
CA ILE A 107 12.32 -15.08 -2.34
C ILE A 107 11.98 -15.91 -1.10
N ARG A 108 10.68 -16.04 -0.78
CA ARG A 108 10.22 -16.85 0.35
C ARG A 108 10.56 -18.33 0.18
N CYS A 109 10.39 -18.89 -1.02
CA CYS A 109 10.77 -20.28 -1.32
C CYS A 109 12.29 -20.51 -1.22
N VAL A 110 13.11 -19.57 -1.68
CA VAL A 110 14.58 -19.65 -1.57
C VAL A 110 15.04 -19.53 -0.11
N SER A 111 14.39 -18.69 0.70
CA SER A 111 14.72 -18.55 2.12
C SER A 111 14.29 -19.75 2.98
N VAL A 112 13.30 -20.53 2.56
CA VAL A 112 12.88 -21.78 3.21
C VAL A 112 13.77 -22.96 2.76
N ALA A 113 14.38 -22.87 1.58
CA ALA A 113 15.36 -23.81 1.07
C ALA A 113 16.79 -23.41 1.47
N GLY A 114 17.05 -23.21 2.77
CA GLY A 114 18.42 -23.12 3.28
C GLY A 114 19.18 -24.44 3.04
N PRO A 115 20.52 -24.40 2.88
CA PRO A 115 21.31 -25.55 2.45
C PRO A 115 21.13 -26.69 3.46
N LYS A 116 20.69 -27.85 2.98
CA LYS A 116 20.73 -29.10 3.76
C LYS A 116 22.20 -29.39 4.04
N SER A 117 22.64 -29.10 5.26
CA SER A 117 23.91 -29.58 5.77
C SER A 117 23.92 -31.09 5.65
N VAL A 118 24.77 -31.60 4.77
CA VAL A 118 25.16 -33.00 4.73
C VAL A 118 25.94 -33.25 6.01
N ALA A 119 25.38 -34.03 6.92
CA ALA A 119 26.09 -34.60 8.05
C ALA A 119 26.05 -36.13 7.88
N GLU A 120 27.20 -36.68 7.49
CA GLU A 120 27.57 -38.07 7.76
C GLU A 120 27.70 -38.32 9.27
N GLU A 121 27.87 -39.61 9.63
CA GLU A 121 27.99 -40.23 10.95
C GLU A 121 26.66 -40.55 11.64
N GLY A 122 26.31 -41.81 11.93
CA GLY A 122 27.15 -42.94 12.29
C GLY A 122 26.72 -43.43 13.67
N SER A 123 25.98 -44.55 13.71
CA SER A 123 25.81 -45.48 14.84
C SER A 123 25.51 -44.93 16.26
N ARG A 124 24.28 -45.14 16.74
CA ARG A 124 23.89 -45.24 18.17
C ARG A 124 24.12 -46.69 18.66
N PRO A 125 23.97 -47.07 19.96
CA PRO A 125 23.59 -46.31 21.17
C PRO A 125 24.35 -46.71 22.49
N ALA A 126 24.14 -45.99 23.60
CA ALA A 126 23.59 -46.53 24.88
C ALA A 126 23.87 -45.63 26.12
N ALA A 127 22.77 -45.37 26.85
CA ALA A 127 22.56 -45.07 28.28
C ALA A 127 23.73 -44.67 29.23
N ILE A 128 23.48 -43.71 30.14
CA ILE A 128 23.30 -43.92 31.60
C ILE A 128 23.10 -42.56 32.37
N ARG A 129 22.05 -42.57 33.20
CA ARG A 129 21.67 -41.82 34.42
C ARG A 129 22.46 -40.59 34.96
N ALA A 130 21.64 -39.59 35.30
CA ALA A 130 21.46 -38.89 36.59
C ALA A 130 22.58 -38.00 37.18
N ALA A 131 22.26 -36.70 37.36
CA ALA A 131 22.23 -36.00 38.67
C ALA A 131 21.90 -34.50 38.48
N SER A 132 20.79 -34.04 39.08
CA SER A 132 20.64 -32.68 39.63
C SER A 132 21.26 -32.69 41.05
N PRO A 133 21.57 -31.58 41.78
CA PRO A 133 20.72 -30.38 41.88
C PRO A 133 21.34 -29.02 42.35
N LEU A 134 20.44 -28.02 42.51
CA LEU A 134 20.35 -26.96 43.54
C LEU A 134 20.89 -25.51 43.32
N HIS A 135 19.99 -24.59 43.71
CA HIS A 135 20.06 -23.16 44.12
C HIS A 135 20.14 -22.04 43.06
N ASN A 136 19.12 -21.16 42.94
CA ASN A 136 18.63 -20.01 43.78
C ASN A 136 19.22 -18.71 43.15
N GLU A 137 18.48 -17.66 42.78
CA GLU A 137 17.57 -16.74 43.51
C GLU A 137 16.55 -16.13 42.51
N ARG A 138 15.25 -15.92 42.79
CA ARG A 138 14.59 -14.78 43.51
C ARG A 138 15.22 -13.40 43.19
N SER A 139 14.56 -12.31 42.84
CA SER A 139 13.16 -11.81 42.78
C SER A 139 13.21 -10.50 41.94
N HIS A 140 12.22 -10.10 41.13
CA HIS A 140 11.11 -9.19 41.46
C HIS A 140 10.36 -8.94 40.13
N THR A 141 9.06 -9.28 39.95
CA THR A 141 7.84 -8.49 40.23
C THR A 141 7.88 -7.06 39.66
N GLN A 142 6.89 -6.49 38.96
CA GLN A 142 5.48 -6.83 38.73
C GLN A 142 4.88 -5.74 37.79
N ARG A 143 3.78 -6.12 37.12
CA ARG A 143 2.57 -5.31 36.80
C ARG A 143 2.69 -4.17 35.79
N GLU A 144 2.10 -4.31 34.59
CA GLU A 144 0.65 -4.21 34.26
C GLU A 144 0.07 -2.80 34.43
N ALA A 145 -0.35 -2.21 33.30
CA ALA A 145 -1.66 -1.58 33.06
C ALA A 145 -1.58 -0.87 31.70
N ASN A 146 -2.16 -1.44 30.66
CA ASN A 146 -3.51 -1.13 30.18
C ASN A 146 -3.70 0.28 29.61
N PHE A 147 -4.13 0.23 28.35
CA PHE A 147 -4.42 1.28 27.39
C PHE A 147 -5.75 1.99 27.72
N ASP A 148 -5.85 3.30 27.49
CA ASP A 148 -7.14 3.97 27.28
C ASP A 148 -7.01 5.06 26.18
N PRO A 149 -7.74 4.96 25.05
CA PRO A 149 -7.59 5.83 23.88
C PRO A 149 -8.41 7.12 23.92
N ASN A 150 -8.92 7.58 25.07
CA ASN A 150 -9.72 8.81 25.18
C ASN A 150 -9.05 9.90 26.05
N SER A 151 -7.91 10.44 25.60
CA SER A 151 -7.40 11.72 26.11
C SER A 151 -7.27 12.72 24.96
N LEU A 152 -8.42 13.21 24.52
CA LEU A 152 -8.57 14.45 23.75
C LEU A 152 -8.87 15.58 24.74
N CYS A 153 -7.94 16.52 24.85
CA CYS A 153 -8.16 17.95 25.03
C CYS A 153 -7.05 18.67 24.27
#